data_AF-A0A952YBS8-F1
#
_entry.id   AF-A0A952YBS8-F1
#
_cell.length_a   1.000
_cell.length_b   1.000
_cell.length_c   1.000
_cell.angle_alpha   90.00
_cell.angle_beta   90.00
_cell.angle_gamma   90.00
#
_symmetry.space_group_name_H-M   'P 1'
#
loop_
_entity.id
_entity.type
_entity.pdbx_description
1 polymer ?
#
loop_
_entity_poly.entity_id
_entity_poly.type
_entity_poly.pdbx_seq_one_letter_code
_entity_poly.pdbx_strand_id
1 'polypeptide(L)'
;MENTSGIMTMPGVGFFGMLIIGFLAGWIAERSMNRDHGLLTNILVGIAGSFVGGTLAGMLNVVYHGFVGNLIVATVGAIVILFLFGRSKSPR
;
A
#
# COMPACT_ATOMS: atom_id res chain seq x y z
N MET A 1 15.41 -16.43 -19.94
CA MET A 1 15.47 -14.96 -19.84
C MET A 1 15.08 -14.59 -18.43
N GLU A 2 16.04 -14.61 -17.51
CA GLU A 2 15.85 -14.07 -16.16
C GLU A 2 16.04 -12.56 -16.26
N ASN A 3 14.96 -11.79 -16.18
CA ASN A 3 15.04 -10.33 -16.09
C ASN A 3 13.99 -9.83 -15.09
N THR A 4 14.49 -9.51 -13.90
CA THR A 4 13.92 -8.51 -12.98
C THR A 4 12.64 -8.91 -12.22
N SER A 5 12.75 -9.92 -11.35
CA SER A 5 11.71 -10.25 -10.37
C SER A 5 12.22 -10.49 -8.95
N GLY A 6 13.28 -9.79 -8.58
CA GLY A 6 13.65 -9.60 -7.18
C GLY A 6 13.34 -8.16 -6.81
N ILE A 7 12.44 -7.95 -5.85
CA ILE A 7 12.10 -6.68 -5.16
C ILE A 7 11.20 -5.62 -5.85
N MET A 8 10.83 -5.74 -7.13
CA MET A 8 9.96 -4.74 -7.83
C MET A 8 8.66 -5.30 -8.45
N THR A 9 8.26 -6.54 -8.14
CA THR A 9 7.16 -7.19 -8.89
C THR A 9 5.95 -7.45 -8.00
N MET A 10 4.96 -6.57 -8.13
CA MET A 10 3.58 -6.86 -7.73
C MET A 10 2.95 -7.76 -8.81
N PRO A 11 2.35 -8.92 -8.48
CA PRO A 11 1.87 -9.87 -9.48
C PRO A 11 0.79 -9.25 -10.40
N GLY A 12 1.09 -9.14 -11.69
CA GLY A 12 0.14 -8.68 -12.71
C GLY A 12 0.03 -7.17 -12.90
N VAL A 13 0.92 -6.35 -12.33
CA VAL A 13 0.99 -4.90 -12.62
C VAL A 13 2.45 -4.44 -12.74
N GLY A 14 2.74 -3.69 -13.81
CA GLY A 14 4.07 -3.12 -14.05
C GLY A 14 4.40 -1.96 -13.10
N PHE A 15 5.63 -1.44 -13.19
CA PHE A 15 6.15 -0.35 -12.34
C PHE A 15 5.22 0.87 -12.24
N PHE A 16 4.69 1.34 -13.38
CA PHE A 16 3.73 2.44 -13.40
C PHE A 16 2.42 2.10 -12.67
N GLY A 17 1.96 0.86 -12.77
CA GLY A 17 0.78 0.38 -12.06
C GLY A 17 0.98 0.37 -10.54
N MET A 18 2.17 -0.02 -10.07
CA MET A 18 2.54 0.05 -8.66
C MET A 18 2.51 1.48 -8.12
N LEU A 19 3.03 2.45 -8.87
CA LEU A 19 3.00 3.86 -8.46
C LEU A 19 1.57 4.40 -8.35
N ILE A 20 0.71 4.08 -9.33
CA ILE A 20 -0.71 4.46 -9.32
C ILE A 20 -1.42 3.80 -8.14
N ILE A 21 -1.20 2.50 -7.92
CA ILE A 21 -1.76 1.76 -6.80
C ILE A 21 -1.31 2.36 -5.47
N GLY A 22 -0.02 2.66 -5.32
CA GLY A 22 0.52 3.28 -4.11
C GLY A 22 -0.13 4.63 -3.83
N PHE A 23 -0.21 5.50 -4.84
CA PHE A 23 -0.90 6.79 -4.70
C PHE A 23 -2.37 6.61 -4.26
N LEU A 24 -3.13 5.77 -4.96
CA LEU A 24 -4.54 5.54 -4.68
C LEU A 24 -4.74 4.90 -3.30
N ALA A 25 -3.96 3.88 -2.96
CA ALA A 25 -4.03 3.19 -1.67
C ALA A 25 -3.73 4.14 -0.50
N GLY A 26 -2.70 4.97 -0.62
CA GLY A 26 -2.35 5.95 0.41
C GLY A 26 -3.43 7.01 0.61
N TRP A 27 -4.00 7.53 -0.49
CA TRP A 27 -5.09 8.50 -0.44
C TRP A 27 -6.38 7.90 0.15
N ILE A 28 -6.73 6.67 -0.23
CA ILE A 28 -7.89 5.97 0.35
C ILE A 28 -7.67 5.75 1.86
N ALA A 29 -6.48 5.31 2.26
CA ALA A 29 -6.15 5.07 3.66
C ALA A 29 -6.18 6.36 4.50
N GLU A 30 -5.66 7.46 3.95
CA GLU A 30 -5.74 8.80 4.54
C GLU A 30 -7.19 9.22 4.78
N ARG A 31 -8.04 9.14 3.74
CA ARG A 31 -9.46 9.52 3.83
C ARG A 31 -10.21 8.64 4.83
N SER A 32 -9.90 7.35 4.87
CA SER A 32 -10.46 6.40 5.83
C SER A 32 -10.04 6.72 7.28
N MET A 33 -8.86 7.31 7.47
CA MET A 33 -8.33 7.69 8.78
C MET A 33 -8.69 9.13 9.18
N ASN A 34 -9.43 9.86 8.32
CA ASN A 34 -9.81 11.26 8.51
C ASN A 34 -8.61 12.16 8.83
N ARG A 35 -7.53 12.00 8.03
CA ARG A 35 -6.31 12.80 8.14
C ARG A 35 -6.11 13.64 6.87
N ASP A 36 -5.36 14.72 7.01
CA ASP A 36 -4.88 15.53 5.90
C ASP A 36 -3.34 15.39 5.80
N HIS A 37 -2.91 14.63 4.80
CA HIS A 37 -1.54 14.39 4.42
C HIS A 37 -1.30 14.92 2.99
N GLY A 38 -0.05 15.27 2.71
CA GLY A 38 0.33 15.65 1.35
C GLY A 38 0.38 14.46 0.39
N LEU A 39 0.28 14.78 -0.90
CA LEU A 39 0.44 13.86 -2.04
C LEU A 39 1.67 12.93 -1.89
N LEU A 40 2.80 13.49 -1.44
CA LEU A 40 4.04 12.75 -1.23
C LEU A 40 3.91 11.71 -0.10
N THR A 41 3.26 12.07 1.00
CA THR A 41 3.01 11.15 2.11
C THR A 41 2.11 10.00 1.67
N ASN A 42 1.08 10.26 0.88
CA ASN A 42 0.17 9.22 0.38
C ASN A 42 0.90 8.20 -0.49
N ILE A 43 1.75 8.66 -1.41
CA ILE A 43 2.55 7.76 -2.25
C ILE A 43 3.48 6.91 -1.39
N LEU A 44 4.22 7.52 -0.45
CA LEU A 44 5.14 6.79 0.43
C LEU A 44 4.41 5.77 1.31
N VAL A 45 3.29 6.17 1.92
CA VAL A 45 2.47 5.32 2.77
C VAL A 45 1.86 4.19 1.97
N GLY A 46 1.38 4.44 0.75
CA GLY A 46 0.81 3.40 -0.10
C GLY A 46 1.85 2.41 -0.62
N ILE A 47 3.05 2.88 -0.98
CA ILE A 47 4.17 1.98 -1.33
C ILE A 47 4.55 1.13 -0.11
N ALA A 48 4.76 1.73 1.06
CA ALA A 48 5.04 0.98 2.29
C ALA A 48 3.90 0.01 2.64
N GLY A 49 2.66 0.43 2.44
CA GLY A 49 1.44 -0.34 2.64
C GLY A 49 1.35 -1.55 1.71
N SER A 50 1.91 -1.47 0.50
CA SER A 50 1.96 -2.61 -0.42
C SER A 50 2.80 -3.77 0.12
N PHE A 51 3.92 -3.47 0.81
CA PHE A 51 4.75 -4.49 1.45
C PHE A 51 4.04 -5.09 2.65
N VAL A 52 3.54 -4.24 3.57
CA VAL A 52 2.84 -4.69 4.78
C VAL A 52 1.59 -5.49 4.43
N GLY A 53 0.77 -4.98 3.51
CA GLY A 53 -0.42 -5.64 3.03
C GLY A 53 -0.12 -6.97 2.36
N GLY A 54 0.92 -7.04 1.52
CA GLY A 54 1.32 -8.29 0.87
C GLY A 54 1.76 -9.35 1.87
N THR A 55 2.52 -8.96 2.89
CA THR A 55 2.89 -9.88 3.98
C THR A 55 1.66 -10.38 4.74
N LEU A 56 0.72 -9.49 5.08
CA LEU A 56 -0.52 -9.87 5.77
C LEU A 56 -1.38 -10.82 4.92
N ALA A 57 -1.54 -10.52 3.64
CA ALA A 57 -2.29 -11.37 2.71
C ALA A 57 -1.63 -12.75 2.56
N GLY A 58 -0.30 -12.81 2.51
CA GLY A 58 0.45 -14.07 2.52
C GLY A 58 0.25 -14.88 3.80
N MET A 59 0.28 -14.24 4.97
CA MET A 59 0.02 -14.91 6.26
C MET A 59 -1.41 -15.46 6.35
N LEU A 60 -2.37 -14.76 5.77
CA LEU A 60 -3.78 -15.17 5.73
C LEU A 60 -4.11 -16.14 4.58
N ASN A 61 -3.12 -16.54 3.78
CA ASN A 61 -3.31 -17.33 2.55
C ASN A 61 -4.36 -16.74 1.59
N VAL A 62 -4.47 -15.40 1.58
CA VAL A 62 -5.37 -14.69 0.67
C VAL A 62 -4.68 -14.54 -0.68
N VAL A 63 -5.32 -15.09 -1.70
CA VAL A 63 -4.85 -15.01 -3.07
C VAL A 63 -5.41 -13.75 -3.72
N TYR A 64 -4.53 -12.90 -4.25
CA TYR A 64 -4.89 -11.65 -4.92
C TYR A 64 -4.05 -11.46 -6.17
N HIS A 65 -4.67 -10.95 -7.23
CA HIS A 65 -4.01 -10.74 -8.52
C HIS A 65 -4.54 -9.50 -9.22
N GLY A 66 -3.71 -8.95 -10.10
CA GLY A 66 -4.08 -7.82 -10.95
C GLY A 66 -4.19 -6.51 -10.17
N PHE A 67 -4.62 -5.46 -10.90
CA PHE A 67 -4.63 -4.10 -10.38
C PHE A 67 -5.51 -3.92 -9.14
N VAL A 68 -6.74 -4.44 -9.19
CA VAL A 68 -7.71 -4.28 -8.10
C VAL A 68 -7.29 -5.06 -6.85
N GLY A 69 -6.80 -6.28 -7.00
CA GLY A 69 -6.32 -7.08 -5.88
C GLY A 69 -5.16 -6.39 -5.15
N ASN A 70 -4.18 -5.90 -5.92
CA ASN A 70 -3.06 -5.16 -5.33
C ASN A 70 -3.47 -3.83 -4.71
N LEU A 71 -4.47 -3.14 -5.28
CA LEU A 71 -5.01 -1.91 -4.68
C LEU A 71 -5.64 -2.17 -3.32
N ILE A 72 -6.46 -3.23 -3.21
CA ILE A 72 -7.08 -3.60 -1.94
C ILE A 72 -6.00 -3.95 -0.91
N VAL A 73 -5.06 -4.82 -1.28
CA VAL A 73 -3.98 -5.26 -0.38
C VAL A 73 -3.10 -4.09 0.08
N ALA A 74 -2.69 -3.22 -0.85
CA ALA A 74 -1.92 -2.01 -0.52
C ALA A 74 -2.71 -1.05 0.38
N THR A 75 -4.02 -0.90 0.14
CA THR A 75 -4.90 -0.04 0.96
C THR A 75 -4.99 -0.57 2.39
N VAL A 76 -5.21 -1.87 2.57
CA VAL A 76 -5.26 -2.50 3.89
C VAL A 76 -3.93 -2.31 4.63
N GLY A 77 -2.80 -2.55 3.97
CA GLY A 77 -1.49 -2.33 4.57
C GLY A 77 -1.22 -0.85 4.92
N ALA A 78 -1.63 0.08 4.05
CA ALA A 78 -1.52 1.53 4.30
C ALA A 78 -2.37 1.96 5.51
N ILE A 79 -3.59 1.43 5.64
CA ILE A 79 -4.46 1.65 6.81
C ILE A 79 -3.77 1.16 8.09
N VAL A 80 -3.18 -0.04 8.07
CA VAL A 80 -2.45 -0.59 9.23
C VAL A 80 -1.26 0.31 9.61
N ILE A 81 -0.47 0.75 8.63
CA ILE A 81 0.64 1.69 8.87
C ILE A 81 0.13 2.98 9.49
N LEU A 82 -0.87 3.63 8.89
CA LEU A 82 -1.41 4.88 9.41
C LEU A 82 -2.04 4.72 10.79
N PHE A 83 -2.66 3.58 11.06
CA PHE A 83 -3.22 3.28 12.38
C PHE A 83 -2.12 3.22 13.44
N LEU A 84 -1.04 2.46 13.18
CA LEU A 84 0.08 2.30 14.11
C LEU A 84 0.89 3.59 14.28
N PHE A 85 1.29 4.24 13.18
CA PHE A 85 2.09 5.47 13.22
C PHE A 85 1.28 6.70 13.65
N GLY A 86 0.00 6.74 13.31
CA GLY A 86 -0.85 7.87 13.64
C GLY A 86 -1.17 8.01 15.12
N ARG A 87 -1.22 6.89 15.85
CA ARG A 87 -1.31 6.93 17.30
C ARG A 87 -0.10 7.63 17.95
N SER A 88 1.03 7.71 17.24
CA SER A 88 2.26 8.33 17.74
C SER A 88 2.32 9.85 17.61
N LYS A 89 1.43 10.50 16.85
CA LYS A 89 1.34 11.97 16.82
C LYS A 89 0.29 12.42 17.82
N SER A 90 0.74 12.58 19.06
CA SER A 90 0.00 13.28 20.12
C SER A 90 -0.45 14.65 19.61
N PRO A 91 -1.72 15.03 19.81
CA PRO A 91 -2.22 16.36 19.47
C PRO A 91 -1.41 17.37 20.31
N ARG A 92 -0.76 18.31 19.63
CA ARG A 92 -0.26 19.53 20.24
C ARG A 92 -0.94 20.68 19.52
#